data_AF-A0A0Q8Q0B9-F1
#
_entry.id   AF-A0A0Q8Q0B9-F1
#
_cell.length_a   1.000
_cell.length_b   1.000
_cell.length_c   1.000
_cell.angle_alpha   90.00
_cell.angle_beta   90.00
_cell.angle_gamma   90.00
#
_symmetry.space_group_name_H-M   'P 1'
#
loop_
_entity.id
_entity.type
_entity.pdbx_description
1 polymer ?
#
loop_
_entity_poly.entity_id
_entity_poly.type
_entity_poly.pdbx_seq_one_letter_code
_entity_poly.pdbx_strand_id
1 'polypeptide(L)'
;MTWSGRHATLDADRLRDFADVDDALFDATEVPLTTRDIRTVGELLHDVDDTARRLLMDVAGEDAGRLLQAWPGLVTAAASVWSSLPGQGFGAGARTRDEPITRLVSLADTITKKLRHSSWPPASPPDPRIAQMTQTLGHAGDLVHRYGPDIPIQRADTFRDLEAARARIIHALYLSAHAVGVSLHQHGHNLYAEALGTDRPVALNPLQSPYAVASTTAWIHRMAVSEAAAGRYLDGRFTRAIAGEVRPPIEDDARIARALAGWDIQAHRTLASDAWNTNMVLITRTQGLIAGAAIVILEAAQLAGHIRSTDRLTPAIAEAGQAWSNLASRWGDLTAPDARLDPDLMRAAAEVRAALRELTHDTTTLASLNTIATRPGLELAATAALHAHESASELAYVIADKAEAPNLTGPARELSIRAHNEAEADLTSPGEDVVWVSPDDIRARRIVPAPQPVIDGLRRASLSTVHACTTAASVCVAHYKAPHTGVLQHASGARVRAPEEPPSGERVPAERRRGR
;
A
#
# COMPACT_ATOMS: atom_id res chain seq x y z
N MET A 1 12.45 -4.14 70.25
CA MET A 1 13.56 -3.18 70.49
C MET A 1 13.92 -2.55 69.17
N THR A 2 13.74 -1.21 69.07
CA THR A 2 14.41 -0.25 68.16
C THR A 2 14.43 -0.59 66.65
N TRP A 3 14.02 0.31 65.74
CA TRP A 3 14.62 1.63 65.59
C TRP A 3 13.82 2.55 64.64
N SER A 4 13.99 3.85 64.88
CA SER A 4 13.29 4.99 64.30
C SER A 4 13.77 5.36 62.89
N GLY A 5 12.92 6.10 62.18
CA GLY A 5 13.08 6.54 60.80
C GLY A 5 14.32 7.39 60.51
N ARG A 6 14.81 7.22 59.27
CA ARG A 6 15.50 8.24 58.49
C ARG A 6 14.90 8.22 57.09
N HIS A 7 14.21 9.32 56.75
CA HIS A 7 13.89 9.65 55.37
C HIS A 7 15.19 9.75 54.57
N ALA A 8 15.38 8.85 53.62
CA ALA A 8 16.29 9.05 52.50
C ALA A 8 15.49 9.66 51.36
N THR A 9 15.64 10.97 51.19
CA THR A 9 15.36 11.67 49.93
C THR A 9 16.25 11.08 48.85
N LEU A 10 15.75 10.06 48.16
CA LEU A 10 16.33 9.55 46.92
C LEU A 10 15.70 10.32 45.75
N ASP A 11 16.48 11.26 45.25
CA ASP A 11 16.56 11.79 43.89
C ASP A 11 15.25 12.05 43.13
N ALA A 12 14.62 13.18 43.45
CA ALA A 12 13.77 13.88 42.48
C ALA A 12 14.56 14.36 41.24
N ASP A 13 15.89 14.46 41.34
CA ASP A 13 16.76 14.82 40.21
C ASP A 13 17.02 13.66 39.24
N ARG A 14 17.04 12.39 39.70
CA ARG A 14 17.14 11.23 38.78
C ARG A 14 15.85 10.97 38.01
N LEU A 15 14.69 11.28 38.58
CA LEU A 15 13.41 11.19 37.88
C LEU A 15 13.23 12.28 36.82
N ARG A 16 13.94 13.41 36.96
CA ARG A 16 14.01 14.46 35.92
C ARG A 16 14.94 14.08 34.77
N ASP A 17 16.08 13.45 35.06
CA ASP A 17 17.00 12.98 34.01
C ASP A 17 16.37 11.92 33.08
N PHE A 18 15.45 11.08 33.55
CA PHE A 18 14.72 10.15 32.67
C PHE A 18 13.61 10.83 31.86
N ALA A 19 12.97 11.87 32.40
CA ALA A 19 11.96 12.65 31.67
C ALA A 19 12.59 13.53 30.59
N ASP A 20 13.78 14.11 30.85
CA ASP A 20 14.53 14.92 29.90
C ASP A 20 15.17 14.05 28.79
N VAL A 21 15.43 12.77 29.05
CA VAL A 21 15.89 11.80 28.02
C VAL A 21 14.71 11.29 27.18
N ASP A 22 13.50 11.15 27.73
CA ASP A 22 12.31 10.81 26.95
C ASP A 22 11.91 11.95 25.99
N ASP A 23 12.03 13.22 26.40
CA ASP A 23 11.78 14.36 25.50
C ASP A 23 12.84 14.45 24.36
N ALA A 24 14.08 14.00 24.60
CA ALA A 24 15.13 13.95 23.57
C ALA A 24 15.06 12.70 22.67
N LEU A 25 14.48 11.59 23.13
CA LEU A 25 14.30 10.38 22.34
C LEU A 25 13.14 10.50 21.33
N PHE A 26 12.20 11.40 21.61
CA PHE A 26 11.03 11.70 20.80
C PHE A 26 10.99 13.16 20.32
N ASP A 27 12.14 13.77 20.05
CA ASP A 27 12.18 15.10 19.42
C ASP A 27 11.64 15.01 17.97
N ALA A 28 10.31 15.09 17.87
CA ALA A 28 9.56 15.11 16.63
C ALA A 28 9.83 16.37 15.78
N THR A 29 10.73 17.26 16.21
CA THR A 29 11.18 18.40 15.42
C THR A 29 12.38 18.08 14.52
N GLU A 30 13.13 17.00 14.78
CA GLU A 30 14.22 16.54 13.90
C GLU A 30 13.76 15.61 12.77
N VAL A 31 12.58 14.99 12.90
CA VAL A 31 11.90 14.36 11.76
C VAL A 31 10.99 15.42 11.16
N PRO A 32 11.32 16.05 10.03
CA PRO A 32 10.38 16.94 9.36
C PRO A 32 9.21 16.09 8.84
N LEU A 33 8.21 15.87 9.69
CA LEU A 33 6.87 15.52 9.29
C LEU A 33 6.35 16.75 8.56
N THR A 34 6.62 16.79 7.26
CA THR A 34 6.03 17.80 6.40
C THR A 34 4.52 17.66 6.55
N THR A 35 3.90 18.66 7.19
CA THR A 35 2.44 18.75 7.31
C THR A 35 1.77 18.91 5.94
N ARG A 36 2.58 19.04 4.89
CA ARG A 36 2.20 19.15 3.48
C ARG A 36 2.60 17.87 2.79
N ASP A 37 1.68 17.33 2.01
CA ASP A 37 1.95 16.27 1.06
C ASP A 37 3.05 16.74 0.08
N ILE A 38 4.18 16.03 0.06
CA ILE A 38 5.37 16.36 -0.75
C ILE A 38 5.34 15.69 -2.12
N ARG A 39 4.33 14.87 -2.38
CA ARG A 39 4.21 14.11 -3.62
C ARG A 39 4.00 15.04 -4.81
N THR A 40 4.65 14.71 -5.91
CA THR A 40 4.46 15.39 -7.19
C THR A 40 3.10 15.05 -7.79
N VAL A 41 2.65 15.84 -8.78
CA VAL A 41 1.40 15.56 -9.52
C VAL A 41 1.40 14.15 -10.12
N GLY A 42 2.53 13.71 -10.70
CA GLY A 42 2.66 12.37 -11.27
C GLY A 42 2.47 11.26 -10.23
N GLU A 43 3.01 11.44 -9.02
CA GLU A 43 2.86 10.52 -7.90
C GLU A 43 1.43 10.49 -7.35
N LEU A 44 0.75 11.62 -7.27
CA LEU A 44 -0.66 11.69 -6.88
C LEU A 44 -1.55 10.98 -7.91
N LEU A 45 -1.32 11.21 -9.21
CA LEU A 45 -2.04 10.50 -10.28
C LEU A 45 -1.72 9.00 -10.28
N HIS A 46 -0.51 8.61 -9.87
CA HIS A 46 -0.17 7.21 -9.66
C HIS A 46 -0.98 6.58 -8.52
N ASP A 47 -1.04 7.25 -7.38
CA ASP A 47 -1.76 6.79 -6.19
C ASP A 47 -3.25 6.61 -6.49
N VAL A 48 -3.82 7.49 -7.33
CA VAL A 48 -5.20 7.36 -7.84
C VAL A 48 -5.34 6.13 -8.74
N ASP A 49 -4.43 5.91 -9.69
CA ASP A 49 -4.46 4.72 -10.57
C ASP A 49 -4.35 3.41 -9.79
N ASP A 50 -3.42 3.36 -8.84
CA ASP A 50 -3.18 2.21 -7.97
C ASP A 50 -4.38 1.94 -7.04
N THR A 51 -4.98 2.99 -6.47
CA THR A 51 -6.21 2.86 -5.68
C THR A 51 -7.37 2.34 -6.52
N ALA A 52 -7.49 2.77 -7.79
CA ALA A 52 -8.53 2.26 -8.70
C ALA A 52 -8.32 0.77 -9.04
N ARG A 53 -7.07 0.31 -9.20
CA ARG A 53 -6.76 -1.12 -9.37
C ARG A 53 -7.12 -1.94 -8.13
N ARG A 54 -6.74 -1.44 -6.94
CA ARG A 54 -7.07 -2.10 -5.67
C ARG A 54 -8.57 -2.15 -5.43
N LEU A 55 -9.30 -1.08 -5.76
CA LEU A 55 -10.76 -1.06 -5.74
C LEU A 55 -11.35 -2.19 -6.60
N LEU A 56 -10.85 -2.39 -7.82
CA LEU A 56 -11.35 -3.44 -8.71
C LEU A 56 -11.15 -4.85 -8.14
N MET A 57 -10.03 -5.10 -7.47
CA MET A 57 -9.70 -6.42 -6.91
C MET A 57 -10.53 -6.77 -5.67
N ASP A 58 -11.15 -5.79 -5.03
CA ASP A 58 -11.72 -5.89 -3.68
C ASP A 58 -13.13 -5.26 -3.65
N VAL A 59 -13.95 -5.55 -4.66
CA VAL A 59 -15.31 -5.02 -4.76
C VAL A 59 -16.37 -6.13 -4.65
N ALA A 60 -17.38 -5.88 -3.83
CA ALA A 60 -18.51 -6.78 -3.64
C ALA A 60 -19.84 -6.18 -4.12
N GLY A 61 -20.87 -7.02 -4.23
CA GLY A 61 -22.22 -6.57 -4.61
C GLY A 61 -22.87 -5.62 -3.60
N GLU A 62 -22.39 -5.59 -2.35
CA GLU A 62 -22.89 -4.67 -1.33
C GLU A 62 -22.37 -3.24 -1.51
N ASP A 63 -21.22 -3.09 -2.17
CA ASP A 63 -20.59 -1.79 -2.44
C ASP A 63 -21.30 -1.01 -3.55
N ALA A 64 -22.08 -1.70 -4.39
CA ALA A 64 -22.59 -1.17 -5.65
C ALA A 64 -23.32 0.17 -5.51
N GLY A 65 -24.14 0.32 -4.47
CA GLY A 65 -24.87 1.56 -4.23
C GLY A 65 -23.96 2.74 -3.89
N ARG A 66 -22.98 2.51 -3.02
CA ARG A 66 -22.05 3.55 -2.54
C ARG A 66 -21.06 3.96 -3.62
N LEU A 67 -20.55 2.99 -4.37
CA LEU A 67 -19.70 3.21 -5.54
C LEU A 67 -20.42 4.00 -6.63
N LEU A 68 -21.67 3.63 -6.93
CA LEU A 68 -22.48 4.34 -7.93
C LEU A 68 -22.79 5.78 -7.51
N GLN A 69 -23.08 6.03 -6.22
CA GLN A 69 -23.30 7.38 -5.68
C GLN A 69 -22.03 8.23 -5.70
N ALA A 70 -20.88 7.64 -5.40
CA ALA A 70 -19.60 8.35 -5.32
C ALA A 70 -18.97 8.65 -6.70
N TRP A 71 -19.29 7.83 -7.71
CA TRP A 71 -18.66 7.91 -9.03
C TRP A 71 -18.75 9.29 -9.70
N PRO A 72 -19.91 9.99 -9.75
CA PRO A 72 -19.97 11.32 -10.35
C PRO A 72 -19.03 12.35 -9.70
N GLY A 73 -18.79 12.25 -8.39
CA GLY A 73 -17.84 13.12 -7.67
C GLY A 73 -16.41 12.92 -8.14
N LEU A 74 -16.01 11.66 -8.35
CA LEU A 74 -14.68 11.31 -8.88
C LEU A 74 -14.48 11.82 -10.31
N VAL A 75 -15.48 11.71 -11.18
CA VAL A 75 -15.44 12.31 -12.54
C VAL A 75 -15.23 13.82 -12.47
N THR A 76 -15.94 14.48 -11.54
CA THR A 76 -15.86 15.94 -11.38
C THR A 76 -14.45 16.37 -10.94
N ALA A 77 -13.87 15.68 -9.95
CA ALA A 77 -12.50 15.96 -9.52
C ALA A 77 -11.48 15.71 -10.64
N ALA A 78 -11.62 14.60 -11.38
CA ALA A 78 -10.77 14.28 -12.51
C ALA A 78 -10.86 15.32 -13.64
N ALA A 79 -12.07 15.79 -13.95
CA ALA A 79 -12.29 16.85 -14.92
C ALA A 79 -11.67 18.18 -14.48
N SER A 80 -11.72 18.49 -13.19
CA SER A 80 -11.07 19.69 -12.62
C SER A 80 -9.56 19.66 -12.84
N VAL A 81 -8.90 18.54 -12.51
CA VAL A 81 -7.45 18.36 -12.76
C VAL A 81 -7.15 18.45 -14.25
N TRP A 82 -7.92 17.71 -15.07
CA TRP A 82 -7.74 17.70 -16.53
C TRP A 82 -7.79 19.11 -17.13
N SER A 83 -8.77 19.91 -16.72
CA SER A 83 -8.94 21.28 -17.20
C SER A 83 -7.82 22.22 -16.74
N SER A 84 -7.17 21.90 -15.62
CA SER A 84 -6.05 22.67 -15.08
C SER A 84 -4.72 22.34 -15.75
N LEU A 85 -4.60 21.17 -16.40
CA LEU A 85 -3.36 20.78 -17.06
C LEU A 85 -2.93 21.82 -18.10
N PRO A 86 -1.62 22.17 -18.19
CA PRO A 86 -1.14 23.09 -19.20
C PRO A 86 -1.34 22.57 -20.63
N GLY A 87 -1.37 23.49 -21.60
CA GLY A 87 -1.47 23.17 -23.01
C GLY A 87 -2.88 22.84 -23.52
N GLN A 88 -3.91 23.11 -22.71
CA GLN A 88 -5.30 23.09 -23.14
C GLN A 88 -5.56 24.34 -24.02
N GLY A 89 -6.03 24.14 -25.25
CA GLY A 89 -6.57 25.25 -26.07
C GLY A 89 -5.73 25.83 -27.20
N PHE A 90 -4.47 25.41 -27.43
CA PHE A 90 -3.69 25.93 -28.57
C PHE A 90 -3.82 25.01 -29.81
N GLY A 91 -4.76 25.35 -30.71
CA GLY A 91 -4.87 24.78 -32.06
C GLY A 91 -6.07 23.87 -32.33
N ALA A 92 -6.25 23.47 -33.60
CA ALA A 92 -7.39 22.68 -34.08
C ALA A 92 -7.56 21.30 -33.40
N GLY A 93 -6.52 20.80 -32.73
CA GLY A 93 -6.54 19.53 -31.96
C GLY A 93 -6.91 19.65 -30.48
N ALA A 94 -7.17 20.85 -29.95
CA ALA A 94 -7.55 21.01 -28.54
C ALA A 94 -8.93 20.41 -28.25
N ARG A 95 -9.91 20.62 -29.14
CA ARG A 95 -11.27 20.05 -29.00
C ARG A 95 -11.30 18.52 -29.00
N THR A 96 -10.49 17.88 -29.82
CA THR A 96 -10.40 16.41 -29.86
C THR A 96 -9.68 15.83 -28.64
N ARG A 97 -8.83 16.60 -27.97
CA ARG A 97 -8.22 16.20 -26.68
C ARG A 97 -9.23 16.23 -25.53
N ASP A 98 -10.12 17.21 -25.48
CA ASP A 98 -11.08 17.36 -24.38
C ASP A 98 -12.38 16.54 -24.53
N GLU A 99 -12.67 16.03 -25.72
CA GLU A 99 -13.86 15.23 -26.00
C GLU A 99 -14.09 14.05 -25.01
N PRO A 100 -13.07 13.24 -24.64
CA PRO A 100 -13.25 12.09 -23.76
C PRO A 100 -13.71 12.48 -22.36
N ILE A 101 -13.03 13.46 -21.73
CA ILE A 101 -13.38 13.89 -20.37
C ILE A 101 -14.72 14.63 -20.36
N THR A 102 -15.00 15.44 -21.39
CA THR A 102 -16.28 16.15 -21.54
C THR A 102 -17.44 15.18 -21.67
N ARG A 103 -17.24 14.08 -22.40
CA ARG A 103 -18.22 12.99 -22.53
C ARG A 103 -18.46 12.28 -21.20
N LEU A 104 -17.41 12.00 -20.44
CA LEU A 104 -17.53 11.38 -19.11
C LEU A 104 -18.28 12.29 -18.13
N VAL A 105 -17.98 13.59 -18.12
CA VAL A 105 -18.73 14.59 -17.32
C VAL A 105 -20.23 14.57 -17.68
N SER A 106 -20.55 14.58 -18.98
CA SER A 106 -21.95 14.54 -19.44
C SER A 106 -22.69 13.26 -19.01
N LEU A 107 -21.99 12.12 -18.99
CA LEU A 107 -22.53 10.84 -18.51
C LEU A 107 -22.71 10.85 -16.99
N ALA A 108 -21.74 11.38 -16.24
CA ALA A 108 -21.82 11.55 -14.80
C ALA A 108 -22.99 12.45 -14.39
N ASP A 109 -23.20 13.59 -15.07
CA ASP A 109 -24.35 14.48 -14.85
C ASP A 109 -25.68 13.77 -15.08
N THR A 110 -25.74 12.91 -16.10
CA THR A 110 -26.93 12.10 -16.40
C THR A 110 -27.19 11.10 -15.28
N ILE A 111 -26.14 10.42 -14.78
CA ILE A 111 -26.23 9.51 -13.64
C ILE A 111 -26.73 10.27 -12.40
N THR A 112 -26.12 11.41 -12.06
CA THR A 112 -26.52 12.27 -10.93
C THR A 112 -27.99 12.70 -11.03
N LYS A 113 -28.44 13.14 -12.20
CA LYS A 113 -29.86 13.49 -12.43
C LYS A 113 -30.79 12.30 -12.18
N LYS A 114 -30.40 11.10 -12.61
CA LYS A 114 -31.21 9.89 -12.41
C LYS A 114 -31.20 9.41 -10.96
N LEU A 115 -30.06 9.49 -10.26
CA LEU A 115 -29.94 9.11 -8.86
C LEU A 115 -30.88 9.94 -7.97
N ARG A 116 -31.03 11.25 -8.26
CA ARG A 116 -31.99 12.13 -7.54
C ARG A 116 -33.45 11.70 -7.62
N HIS A 117 -33.83 10.95 -8.64
CA HIS A 117 -35.21 10.50 -8.86
C HIS A 117 -35.37 8.99 -8.66
N SER A 118 -34.33 8.31 -8.19
CA SER A 118 -34.35 6.87 -7.97
C SER A 118 -34.54 6.55 -6.50
N SER A 119 -35.32 5.51 -6.19
CA SER A 119 -35.40 4.97 -4.83
C SER A 119 -34.19 4.10 -4.46
N TRP A 120 -33.43 3.67 -5.47
CA TRP A 120 -32.20 2.87 -5.31
C TRP A 120 -31.09 3.37 -6.25
N PRO A 121 -29.83 3.45 -5.80
CA PRO A 121 -29.36 3.15 -4.44
C PRO A 121 -29.77 4.24 -3.42
N PRO A 122 -30.01 3.87 -2.15
CA PRO A 122 -30.29 4.84 -1.11
C PRO A 122 -29.11 5.79 -0.91
N ALA A 123 -29.39 6.99 -0.42
CA ALA A 123 -28.35 7.94 -0.06
C ALA A 123 -27.45 7.31 1.01
N SER A 124 -26.14 7.33 0.76
CA SER A 124 -25.13 6.73 1.64
C SER A 124 -23.82 7.52 1.52
N PRO A 125 -22.96 7.48 2.55
CA PRO A 125 -21.61 8.02 2.43
C PRO A 125 -20.86 7.40 1.23
N PRO A 126 -19.99 8.16 0.57
CA PRO A 126 -19.21 7.64 -0.55
C PRO A 126 -18.31 6.49 -0.09
N ASP A 127 -18.03 5.54 -0.99
CA ASP A 127 -17.00 4.52 -0.73
C ASP A 127 -15.67 5.19 -0.35
N PRO A 128 -15.02 4.78 0.75
CA PRO A 128 -13.80 5.43 1.25
C PRO A 128 -12.67 5.52 0.22
N ARG A 129 -12.54 4.53 -0.68
CA ARG A 129 -11.51 4.50 -1.72
C ARG A 129 -11.81 5.49 -2.84
N ILE A 130 -13.07 5.61 -3.25
CA ILE A 130 -13.50 6.66 -4.20
C ILE A 130 -13.31 8.05 -3.59
N ALA A 131 -13.64 8.21 -2.30
CA ALA A 131 -13.44 9.47 -1.58
C ALA A 131 -11.95 9.85 -1.51
N GLN A 132 -11.06 8.89 -1.22
CA GLN A 132 -9.61 9.08 -1.26
C GLN A 132 -9.16 9.54 -2.65
N MET A 133 -9.53 8.82 -3.71
CA MET A 133 -9.14 9.19 -5.08
C MET A 133 -9.61 10.60 -5.44
N THR A 134 -10.83 10.96 -5.04
CA THR A 134 -11.40 12.30 -5.26
C THR A 134 -10.57 13.38 -4.56
N GLN A 135 -10.17 13.14 -3.31
CA GLN A 135 -9.32 14.06 -2.54
C GLN A 135 -7.92 14.18 -3.14
N THR A 136 -7.29 13.06 -3.52
CA THR A 136 -5.97 13.04 -4.15
C THR A 136 -5.97 13.79 -5.48
N LEU A 137 -7.02 13.63 -6.29
CA LEU A 137 -7.21 14.44 -7.51
C LEU A 137 -7.38 15.92 -7.20
N GLY A 138 -8.18 16.28 -6.18
CA GLY A 138 -8.28 17.66 -5.73
C GLY A 138 -6.91 18.28 -5.42
N HIS A 139 -6.08 17.56 -4.66
CA HIS A 139 -4.73 18.00 -4.33
C HIS A 139 -3.82 18.13 -5.57
N ALA A 140 -3.88 17.17 -6.49
CA ALA A 140 -3.16 17.26 -7.76
C ALA A 140 -3.59 18.50 -8.57
N GLY A 141 -4.89 18.81 -8.56
CA GLY A 141 -5.45 20.02 -9.18
C GLY A 141 -4.89 21.30 -8.58
N ASP A 142 -4.79 21.39 -7.25
CA ASP A 142 -4.22 22.55 -6.55
C ASP A 142 -2.74 22.77 -6.92
N LEU A 143 -1.96 21.69 -7.01
CA LEU A 143 -0.55 21.76 -7.42
C LEU A 143 -0.41 22.21 -8.87
N VAL A 144 -1.21 21.65 -9.78
CA VAL A 144 -1.23 22.04 -11.20
C VAL A 144 -1.67 23.50 -11.34
N HIS A 145 -2.68 23.95 -10.60
CA HIS A 145 -3.11 25.34 -10.64
C HIS A 145 -2.00 26.29 -10.18
N ARG A 146 -1.25 25.90 -9.14
CA ARG A 146 -0.18 26.71 -8.57
C ARG A 146 1.07 26.80 -9.45
N TYR A 147 1.51 25.66 -10.02
CA TYR A 147 2.81 25.55 -10.71
C TYR A 147 2.68 25.33 -12.22
N GLY A 148 1.48 25.06 -12.72
CA GLY A 148 1.20 24.81 -14.14
C GLY A 148 1.60 25.94 -15.10
N PRO A 149 1.43 27.23 -14.75
CA PRO A 149 1.86 28.34 -15.62
C PRO A 149 3.36 28.33 -15.96
N ASP A 150 4.20 27.77 -15.09
CA ASP A 150 5.66 27.74 -15.27
C ASP A 150 6.13 26.57 -16.16
N ILE A 151 5.20 25.71 -16.61
CA ILE A 151 5.52 24.50 -17.37
C ILE A 151 5.78 24.83 -18.85
N PRO A 152 6.97 24.52 -19.41
CA PRO A 152 7.30 24.85 -20.79
C PRO A 152 6.69 23.85 -21.80
N ILE A 153 5.41 24.03 -22.12
CA ILE A 153 4.58 23.13 -22.97
C ILE A 153 5.18 22.89 -24.37
N GLN A 154 6.03 23.80 -24.87
CA GLN A 154 6.67 23.68 -26.18
C GLN A 154 7.74 22.58 -26.26
N ARG A 155 8.17 22.03 -25.11
CA ARG A 155 9.14 20.92 -25.08
C ARG A 155 8.42 19.59 -25.33
N ALA A 156 9.01 18.76 -26.20
CA ALA A 156 8.44 17.45 -26.54
C ALA A 156 8.27 16.53 -25.33
N ASP A 157 9.20 16.59 -24.37
CA ASP A 157 9.15 15.77 -23.15
C ASP A 157 8.00 16.19 -22.23
N THR A 158 7.85 17.50 -22.02
CA THR A 158 6.72 18.07 -21.27
C THR A 158 5.38 17.73 -21.91
N PHE A 159 5.30 17.76 -23.25
CA PHE A 159 4.09 17.34 -23.95
C PHE A 159 3.77 15.85 -23.71
N ARG A 160 4.77 14.97 -23.80
CA ARG A 160 4.62 13.53 -23.54
C ARG A 160 4.20 13.24 -22.10
N ASP A 161 4.76 13.97 -21.13
CA ASP A 161 4.41 13.85 -19.72
C ASP A 161 2.95 14.24 -19.45
N LEU A 162 2.49 15.33 -20.06
CA LEU A 162 1.08 15.74 -19.97
C LEU A 162 0.14 14.70 -20.59
N GLU A 163 0.54 14.05 -21.68
CA GLU A 163 -0.24 12.94 -22.26
C GLU A 163 -0.26 11.71 -21.34
N ALA A 164 0.84 11.42 -20.63
CA ALA A 164 0.88 10.39 -19.60
C ALA A 164 -0.07 10.71 -18.44
N ALA A 165 -0.05 11.95 -17.94
CA ALA A 165 -0.96 12.43 -16.90
C ALA A 165 -2.43 12.27 -17.32
N ARG A 166 -2.77 12.67 -18.55
CA ARG A 166 -4.12 12.47 -19.13
C ARG A 166 -4.50 10.99 -19.22
N ALA A 167 -3.57 10.13 -19.66
CA ALA A 167 -3.79 8.70 -19.73
C ALA A 167 -4.07 8.08 -18.35
N ARG A 168 -3.34 8.49 -17.31
CA ARG A 168 -3.57 8.04 -15.92
C ARG A 168 -4.93 8.49 -15.39
N ILE A 169 -5.31 9.74 -15.61
CA ILE A 169 -6.62 10.26 -15.22
C ILE A 169 -7.72 9.37 -15.85
N ILE A 170 -7.71 9.17 -17.16
CA ILE A 170 -8.75 8.39 -17.84
C ILE A 170 -8.68 6.90 -17.46
N HIS A 171 -7.50 6.34 -17.22
CA HIS A 171 -7.36 4.94 -16.80
C HIS A 171 -7.94 4.69 -15.40
N ALA A 172 -7.73 5.60 -14.44
CA ALA A 172 -8.38 5.52 -13.13
C ALA A 172 -9.91 5.60 -13.24
N LEU A 173 -10.44 6.46 -14.11
CA LEU A 173 -11.87 6.56 -14.40
C LEU A 173 -12.41 5.29 -15.07
N TYR A 174 -11.65 4.69 -15.99
CA TYR A 174 -11.98 3.42 -16.65
C TYR A 174 -12.10 2.29 -15.63
N LEU A 175 -11.07 2.10 -14.79
CA LEU A 175 -11.06 1.05 -13.77
C LEU A 175 -12.15 1.24 -12.73
N SER A 176 -12.39 2.48 -12.29
CA SER A 176 -13.45 2.78 -11.32
C SER A 176 -14.83 2.52 -11.91
N ALA A 177 -15.07 2.89 -13.18
CA ALA A 177 -16.31 2.58 -13.87
C ALA A 177 -16.53 1.07 -14.02
N HIS A 178 -15.46 0.33 -14.34
CA HIS A 178 -15.49 -1.13 -14.43
C HIS A 178 -15.78 -1.77 -13.06
N ALA A 179 -15.13 -1.32 -11.98
CA ALA A 179 -15.38 -1.80 -10.62
C ALA A 179 -16.84 -1.57 -10.18
N VAL A 180 -17.40 -0.39 -10.49
CA VAL A 180 -18.83 -0.12 -10.27
C VAL A 180 -19.68 -1.11 -11.09
N GLY A 181 -19.34 -1.36 -12.35
CA GLY A 181 -20.01 -2.35 -13.19
C GLY A 181 -20.00 -3.77 -12.60
N VAL A 182 -18.84 -4.26 -12.16
CA VAL A 182 -18.66 -5.57 -11.50
C VAL A 182 -19.53 -5.64 -10.24
N SER A 183 -19.49 -4.62 -9.38
CA SER A 183 -20.31 -4.56 -8.18
C SER A 183 -21.82 -4.60 -8.49
N LEU A 184 -22.27 -3.91 -9.54
CA LEU A 184 -23.67 -3.89 -9.97
C LEU A 184 -24.11 -5.26 -10.51
N HIS A 185 -23.24 -5.94 -11.25
CA HIS A 185 -23.50 -7.30 -11.71
C HIS A 185 -23.64 -8.27 -10.53
N GLN A 186 -22.72 -8.23 -9.57
CA GLN A 186 -22.81 -9.06 -8.37
C GLN A 186 -24.05 -8.72 -7.54
N HIS A 187 -24.40 -7.44 -7.42
CA HIS A 187 -25.62 -6.99 -6.74
C HIS A 187 -26.88 -7.57 -7.40
N GLY A 188 -26.99 -7.49 -8.73
CA GLY A 188 -28.10 -8.05 -9.49
C GLY A 188 -28.20 -9.57 -9.35
N HIS A 189 -27.06 -10.26 -9.38
CA HIS A 189 -26.99 -11.71 -9.14
C HIS A 189 -27.48 -12.08 -7.72
N ASN A 190 -27.05 -11.33 -6.70
CA ASN A 190 -27.49 -11.55 -5.32
C ASN A 190 -29.01 -11.38 -5.17
N LEU A 191 -29.58 -10.31 -5.76
CA LEU A 191 -31.04 -10.09 -5.75
C LEU A 191 -31.81 -11.21 -6.46
N TYR A 192 -31.29 -11.71 -7.58
CA TYR A 192 -31.90 -12.83 -8.30
C TYR A 192 -31.87 -14.12 -7.47
N ALA A 193 -30.72 -14.44 -6.85
CA ALA A 193 -30.58 -15.61 -5.99
C ALA A 193 -31.50 -15.54 -4.76
N GLU A 194 -31.62 -14.37 -4.13
CA GLU A 194 -32.56 -14.13 -3.03
C GLU A 194 -34.00 -14.38 -3.48
N ALA A 195 -34.36 -13.91 -4.68
CA ALA A 195 -35.71 -14.05 -5.17
C ALA A 195 -36.06 -15.49 -5.57
N LEU A 196 -35.12 -16.28 -6.09
CA LEU A 196 -35.33 -17.72 -6.32
C LEU A 196 -35.66 -18.48 -5.03
N GLY A 197 -35.20 -17.98 -3.87
CA GLY A 197 -35.53 -18.52 -2.56
C GLY A 197 -36.89 -18.06 -2.00
N THR A 198 -37.65 -17.27 -2.76
CA THR A 198 -38.95 -16.72 -2.35
C THR A 198 -39.99 -16.88 -3.47
N ASP A 199 -41.27 -17.02 -3.13
CA ASP A 199 -42.36 -17.10 -4.12
C ASP A 199 -42.70 -15.72 -4.75
N ARG A 200 -41.72 -14.79 -4.77
CA ARG A 200 -41.91 -13.42 -5.24
C ARG A 200 -41.59 -13.31 -6.73
N PRO A 201 -42.46 -12.69 -7.54
CA PRO A 201 -42.17 -12.47 -8.95
C PRO A 201 -41.06 -11.43 -9.09
N VAL A 202 -39.91 -11.84 -9.63
CA VAL A 202 -38.87 -10.91 -10.11
C VAL A 202 -39.33 -10.37 -11.45
N ALA A 203 -39.34 -9.05 -11.60
CA ALA A 203 -39.45 -8.41 -12.91
C ALA A 203 -38.14 -8.66 -13.70
N LEU A 204 -38.04 -9.84 -14.31
CA LEU A 204 -36.96 -10.20 -15.22
C LEU A 204 -37.11 -9.38 -16.50
N ASN A 205 -35.99 -8.88 -17.03
CA ASN A 205 -35.97 -8.27 -18.35
C ASN A 205 -36.02 -9.37 -19.42
N PRO A 206 -37.06 -9.46 -20.27
CA PRO A 206 -37.19 -10.55 -21.24
C PRO A 206 -36.18 -10.48 -22.41
N LEU A 207 -35.39 -9.40 -22.53
CA LEU A 207 -34.50 -9.15 -23.66
C LEU A 207 -33.00 -9.36 -23.36
N GLN A 208 -32.61 -9.55 -22.10
CA GLN A 208 -31.21 -9.76 -21.69
C GLN A 208 -31.15 -10.73 -20.50
N SER A 209 -30.12 -11.59 -20.49
CA SER A 209 -29.70 -12.57 -19.47
C SER A 209 -30.66 -12.83 -18.29
N PRO A 210 -31.03 -14.09 -17.98
CA PRO A 210 -32.04 -14.43 -16.96
C PRO A 210 -31.74 -13.94 -15.52
N TYR A 211 -30.57 -13.35 -15.27
CA TYR A 211 -30.13 -12.75 -14.00
C TYR A 211 -30.35 -11.22 -13.93
N ALA A 212 -30.97 -10.61 -14.94
CA ALA A 212 -31.14 -9.17 -15.08
C ALA A 212 -32.36 -8.64 -14.29
N VAL A 213 -32.14 -8.21 -13.04
CA VAL A 213 -33.13 -7.41 -12.30
C VAL A 213 -33.24 -6.03 -12.94
N ALA A 214 -34.42 -5.67 -13.45
CA ALA A 214 -34.63 -4.51 -14.32
C ALA A 214 -34.10 -3.17 -13.76
N SER A 215 -34.20 -2.95 -12.45
CA SER A 215 -33.68 -1.74 -11.79
C SER A 215 -32.15 -1.64 -11.86
N THR A 216 -31.44 -2.76 -11.75
CA THR A 216 -29.97 -2.83 -11.76
C THR A 216 -29.42 -2.78 -13.18
N THR A 217 -30.11 -3.40 -14.15
CA THR A 217 -29.70 -3.44 -15.57
C THR A 217 -29.54 -2.04 -16.17
N ALA A 218 -30.43 -1.11 -15.82
CA ALA A 218 -30.34 0.25 -16.33
C ALA A 218 -29.08 0.98 -15.84
N TRP A 219 -28.62 0.69 -14.61
CA TRP A 219 -27.37 1.24 -14.07
C TRP A 219 -26.15 0.56 -14.68
N ILE A 220 -26.17 -0.76 -14.85
CA ILE A 220 -25.13 -1.51 -15.57
C ILE A 220 -24.90 -0.92 -16.95
N HIS A 221 -25.96 -0.67 -17.72
CA HIS A 221 -25.83 -0.08 -19.05
C HIS A 221 -25.20 1.32 -19.03
N ARG A 222 -25.57 2.18 -18.07
CA ARG A 222 -24.98 3.53 -17.94
C ARG A 222 -23.50 3.47 -17.57
N MET A 223 -23.13 2.54 -16.69
CA MET A 223 -21.73 2.31 -16.33
C MET A 223 -20.94 1.76 -17.50
N ALA A 224 -21.46 0.78 -18.24
CA ALA A 224 -20.83 0.24 -19.44
C ALA A 224 -20.60 1.32 -20.52
N VAL A 225 -21.53 2.28 -20.68
CA VAL A 225 -21.33 3.42 -21.60
C VAL A 225 -20.20 4.34 -21.12
N SER A 226 -20.08 4.55 -19.82
CA SER A 226 -19.01 5.36 -19.21
C SER A 226 -17.65 4.68 -19.34
N GLU A 227 -17.58 3.39 -19.00
CA GLU A 227 -16.41 2.54 -19.19
C GLU A 227 -15.98 2.52 -20.65
N ALA A 228 -16.89 2.28 -21.60
CA ALA A 228 -16.58 2.30 -23.03
C ALA A 228 -16.12 3.67 -23.53
N ALA A 229 -16.58 4.78 -22.93
CA ALA A 229 -16.10 6.11 -23.26
C ALA A 229 -14.64 6.33 -22.84
N ALA A 230 -14.27 5.89 -21.63
CA ALA A 230 -12.89 5.91 -21.17
C ALA A 230 -12.01 4.90 -21.95
N GLY A 231 -12.51 3.69 -22.19
CA GLY A 231 -11.80 2.64 -22.92
C GLY A 231 -11.43 3.05 -24.35
N ARG A 232 -12.32 3.71 -25.09
CA ARG A 232 -12.02 4.24 -26.44
C ARG A 232 -10.87 5.24 -26.47
N TYR A 233 -10.67 6.01 -25.39
CA TYR A 233 -9.53 6.92 -25.29
C TYR A 233 -8.22 6.18 -25.04
N LEU A 234 -8.28 5.10 -24.26
CA LEU A 234 -7.12 4.33 -23.83
C LEU A 234 -6.64 3.32 -24.87
N ASP A 235 -7.53 2.90 -25.77
CA ASP A 235 -7.27 1.89 -26.80
C ASP A 235 -6.01 2.21 -27.63
N GLY A 236 -5.02 1.32 -27.54
CA GLY A 236 -3.69 1.49 -28.16
C GLY A 236 -2.89 2.72 -27.69
N ARG A 237 -3.39 3.50 -26.73
CA ARG A 237 -2.79 4.76 -26.25
C ARG A 237 -2.13 4.62 -24.90
N PHE A 238 -2.71 3.88 -23.96
CA PHE A 238 -2.27 3.89 -22.56
C PHE A 238 -0.77 3.60 -22.40
N THR A 239 -0.30 2.42 -22.83
CA THR A 239 1.12 2.04 -22.70
C THR A 239 2.07 3.02 -23.39
N ARG A 240 1.68 3.54 -24.56
CA ARG A 240 2.48 4.53 -25.31
C ARG A 240 2.54 5.87 -24.60
N ALA A 241 1.44 6.32 -23.99
CA ALA A 241 1.37 7.59 -23.28
C ALA A 241 2.21 7.52 -22.00
N ILE A 242 2.08 6.44 -21.22
CA ILE A 242 2.83 6.23 -19.99
C ILE A 242 4.34 6.10 -20.24
N ALA A 243 4.76 5.54 -21.38
CA ALA A 243 6.17 5.53 -21.77
C ALA A 243 6.78 6.92 -21.99
N GLY A 244 5.93 7.96 -22.10
CA GLY A 244 6.34 9.35 -22.23
C GLY A 244 6.40 10.13 -20.92
N GLU A 245 6.08 9.50 -19.79
CA GLU A 245 6.12 10.10 -18.46
C GLU A 245 7.55 10.52 -18.10
N VAL A 246 7.70 11.77 -17.67
CA VAL A 246 9.00 12.30 -17.26
C VAL A 246 9.28 11.85 -15.85
N ARG A 247 10.40 11.16 -15.67
CA ARG A 247 10.92 10.84 -14.35
C ARG A 247 11.89 11.93 -13.91
N PRO A 248 11.64 12.64 -12.80
CA PRO A 248 12.69 13.44 -12.21
C PRO A 248 13.86 12.52 -11.81
N PRO A 249 15.11 13.01 -11.86
CA PRO A 249 16.20 12.31 -11.20
C PRO A 249 15.86 12.15 -9.72
N ILE A 250 16.36 11.09 -9.10
CA ILE A 250 16.24 10.93 -7.65
C ILE A 250 17.14 12.00 -7.03
N GLU A 251 16.53 12.98 -6.36
CA GLU A 251 17.22 14.14 -5.76
C GLU A 251 17.40 13.98 -4.23
N ASP A 252 16.51 13.23 -3.56
CA ASP A 252 16.54 13.02 -2.11
C ASP A 252 16.78 11.53 -1.78
N ASP A 253 18.05 11.18 -1.61
CA ASP A 253 18.48 9.81 -1.25
C ASP A 253 17.88 9.33 0.10
N ALA A 254 17.46 10.26 0.98
CA ALA A 254 16.91 9.94 2.29
C ALA A 254 15.38 9.82 2.31
N ARG A 255 14.70 10.01 1.18
CA ARG A 255 13.23 10.01 1.10
C ARG A 255 12.62 8.69 1.59
N ILE A 256 13.17 7.54 1.18
CA ILE A 256 12.67 6.22 1.62
C ILE A 256 12.80 6.06 3.14
N ALA A 257 13.95 6.41 3.71
CA ALA A 257 14.16 6.33 5.15
C ALA A 257 13.15 7.20 5.91
N ARG A 258 12.94 8.45 5.46
CA ARG A 258 11.97 9.38 6.05
C ARG A 258 10.53 8.88 5.91
N ALA A 259 10.17 8.33 4.76
CA ALA A 259 8.84 7.79 4.50
C ALA A 259 8.54 6.56 5.39
N LEU A 260 9.49 5.63 5.54
CA LEU A 260 9.35 4.46 6.39
C LEU A 260 9.25 4.85 7.87
N ALA A 261 10.06 5.79 8.34
CA ALA A 261 9.97 6.31 9.70
C ALA A 261 8.64 7.04 9.96
N GLY A 262 8.21 7.90 9.04
CA GLY A 262 6.93 8.60 9.13
C GLY A 262 5.73 7.64 9.14
N TRP A 263 5.81 6.56 8.36
CA TRP A 263 4.84 5.48 8.39
C TRP A 263 4.78 4.77 9.74
N ASP A 264 5.93 4.36 10.27
CA ASP A 264 6.01 3.64 11.54
C ASP A 264 5.41 4.47 12.69
N ILE A 265 5.76 5.76 12.77
CA ILE A 265 5.21 6.71 13.74
C ILE A 265 3.69 6.81 13.59
N GLN A 266 3.19 7.03 12.37
CA GLN A 266 1.76 7.24 12.15
C GLN A 266 0.94 5.97 12.39
N ALA A 267 1.47 4.79 12.05
CA ALA A 267 0.83 3.51 12.33
C ALA A 267 0.63 3.31 13.84
N HIS A 268 1.67 3.54 14.65
CA HIS A 268 1.58 3.43 16.10
C HIS A 268 0.63 4.46 16.70
N ARG A 269 0.67 5.73 16.25
CA ARG A 269 -0.30 6.76 16.68
C ARG A 269 -1.74 6.35 16.39
N THR A 270 -1.99 5.77 15.21
CA THR A 270 -3.34 5.32 14.84
C THR A 270 -3.79 4.15 15.72
N LEU A 271 -2.90 3.20 16.02
CA LEU A 271 -3.19 2.06 16.89
C LEU A 271 -3.42 2.43 18.37
N ALA A 272 -2.84 3.56 18.80
CA ALA A 272 -3.07 4.14 20.12
C ALA A 272 -4.40 4.93 20.21
N SER A 273 -5.03 5.24 19.07
CA SER A 273 -6.30 5.99 19.03
C SER A 273 -7.53 5.07 19.15
N ASP A 274 -8.69 5.66 19.46
CA ASP A 274 -9.98 4.94 19.48
C ASP A 274 -10.43 4.44 18.09
N ALA A 275 -9.83 4.96 17.01
CA ALA A 275 -10.17 4.63 15.63
C ALA A 275 -9.32 3.48 15.05
N TRP A 276 -8.56 2.78 15.88
CA TRP A 276 -7.60 1.76 15.42
C TRP A 276 -8.24 0.66 14.55
N ASN A 277 -9.46 0.22 14.89
CA ASN A 277 -10.14 -0.90 14.23
C ASN A 277 -10.40 -0.63 12.73
N THR A 278 -10.78 0.59 12.38
CA THR A 278 -11.03 0.99 10.99
C THR A 278 -9.77 1.03 10.14
N ASN A 279 -8.59 1.11 10.77
CA ASN A 279 -7.31 1.34 10.10
C ASN A 279 -6.45 0.07 9.95
N MET A 280 -6.85 -1.04 10.57
CA MET A 280 -6.08 -2.29 10.58
C MET A 280 -5.73 -2.82 9.19
N VAL A 281 -6.68 -2.78 8.26
CA VAL A 281 -6.47 -3.23 6.89
C VAL A 281 -5.41 -2.38 6.17
N LEU A 282 -5.42 -1.07 6.38
CA LEU A 282 -4.42 -0.18 5.76
C LEU A 282 -3.02 -0.45 6.33
N ILE A 283 -2.91 -0.66 7.65
CA ILE A 283 -1.64 -0.96 8.32
C ILE A 283 -1.05 -2.27 7.82
N THR A 284 -1.82 -3.35 7.91
CA THR A 284 -1.39 -4.70 7.50
C THR A 284 -1.05 -4.78 6.01
N ARG A 285 -1.85 -4.19 5.11
CA ARG A 285 -1.54 -4.15 3.67
C ARG A 285 -0.28 -3.34 3.37
N THR A 286 -0.05 -2.23 4.06
CA THR A 286 1.14 -1.40 3.83
C THR A 286 2.40 -2.12 4.32
N GLN A 287 2.35 -2.87 5.41
CA GLN A 287 3.46 -3.72 5.85
C GLN A 287 3.77 -4.84 4.84
N GLY A 288 2.74 -5.49 4.28
CA GLY A 288 2.93 -6.46 3.20
C GLY A 288 3.60 -5.84 1.95
N LEU A 289 3.23 -4.60 1.61
CA LEU A 289 3.86 -3.85 0.51
C LEU A 289 5.33 -3.50 0.80
N ILE A 290 5.65 -3.06 2.01
CA ILE A 290 7.02 -2.77 2.44
C ILE A 290 7.89 -4.02 2.29
N ALA A 291 7.39 -5.18 2.75
CA ALA A 291 8.09 -6.46 2.60
C ALA A 291 8.36 -6.81 1.13
N GLY A 292 7.37 -6.68 0.25
CA GLY A 292 7.54 -6.94 -1.18
C GLY A 292 8.57 -6.02 -1.84
N ALA A 293 8.56 -4.72 -1.50
CA ALA A 293 9.53 -3.77 -2.03
C ALA A 293 10.94 -3.98 -1.48
N ALA A 294 11.06 -4.34 -0.19
CA ALA A 294 12.34 -4.61 0.45
C ALA A 294 13.09 -5.75 -0.23
N ILE A 295 12.40 -6.83 -0.64
CA ILE A 295 13.03 -7.93 -1.39
C ILE A 295 13.75 -7.41 -2.64
N VAL A 296 13.08 -6.59 -3.45
CA VAL A 296 13.66 -6.04 -4.69
C VAL A 296 14.83 -5.10 -4.39
N ILE A 297 14.69 -4.25 -3.36
CA ILE A 297 15.75 -3.31 -2.95
C ILE A 297 16.98 -4.08 -2.48
N LEU A 298 16.81 -5.11 -1.66
CA LEU A 298 17.91 -5.92 -1.13
C LEU A 298 18.60 -6.73 -2.23
N GLU A 299 17.85 -7.32 -3.16
CA GLU A 299 18.44 -8.02 -4.31
C GLU A 299 19.26 -7.08 -5.20
N ALA A 300 18.76 -5.87 -5.46
CA ALA A 300 19.51 -4.85 -6.21
C ALA A 300 20.75 -4.37 -5.43
N ALA A 301 20.64 -4.19 -4.11
CA ALA A 301 21.76 -3.81 -3.25
C ALA A 301 22.83 -4.90 -3.19
N GLN A 302 22.45 -6.18 -3.22
CA GLN A 302 23.40 -7.29 -3.33
C GLN A 302 24.11 -7.27 -4.68
N LEU A 303 23.36 -7.06 -5.77
CA LEU A 303 23.93 -6.96 -7.12
C LEU A 303 24.93 -5.80 -7.24
N ALA A 304 24.66 -4.68 -6.58
CA ALA A 304 25.56 -3.52 -6.49
C ALA A 304 26.73 -3.70 -5.51
N GLY A 305 26.73 -4.77 -4.70
CA GLY A 305 27.76 -5.05 -3.71
C GLY A 305 27.64 -4.27 -2.40
N HIS A 306 26.51 -3.58 -2.15
CA HIS A 306 26.25 -2.88 -0.88
C HIS A 306 25.95 -3.85 0.27
N ILE A 307 25.38 -5.03 -0.03
CA ILE A 307 25.12 -6.09 0.96
C ILE A 307 25.70 -7.43 0.49
N ARG A 308 26.09 -8.29 1.44
CA ARG A 308 26.82 -9.53 1.12
C ARG A 308 25.95 -10.65 0.56
N SER A 309 24.81 -10.94 1.19
CA SER A 309 23.92 -12.05 0.81
C SER A 309 22.50 -11.78 1.30
N THR A 310 21.53 -12.10 0.44
CA THR A 310 20.09 -12.10 0.73
C THR A 310 19.52 -13.50 0.95
N ASP A 311 20.34 -14.56 0.92
CA ASP A 311 19.88 -15.97 0.92
C ASP A 311 18.97 -16.31 2.11
N ARG A 312 19.19 -15.65 3.25
CA ARG A 312 18.34 -15.78 4.45
C ARG A 312 17.36 -14.62 4.62
N LEU A 313 17.67 -13.44 4.07
CA LEU A 313 16.84 -12.25 4.19
C LEU A 313 15.58 -12.36 3.35
N THR A 314 15.73 -12.68 2.05
CA THR A 314 14.60 -12.73 1.11
C THR A 314 13.52 -13.72 1.53
N PRO A 315 13.83 -14.99 1.92
CA PRO A 315 12.80 -15.91 2.38
C PRO A 315 12.09 -15.44 3.66
N ALA A 316 12.83 -14.92 4.64
CA ALA A 316 12.25 -14.46 5.91
C ALA A 316 11.35 -13.22 5.72
N ILE A 317 11.76 -12.27 4.89
CA ILE A 317 10.95 -11.08 4.56
C ILE A 317 9.73 -11.48 3.73
N ALA A 318 9.87 -12.42 2.80
CA ALA A 318 8.74 -12.93 2.02
C ALA A 318 7.69 -13.62 2.91
N GLU A 319 8.12 -14.42 3.87
CA GLU A 319 7.23 -15.06 4.85
C GLU A 319 6.49 -14.02 5.70
N ALA A 320 7.20 -12.99 6.19
CA ALA A 320 6.59 -11.88 6.92
C ALA A 320 5.56 -11.13 6.04
N GLY A 321 5.89 -10.83 4.78
CA GLY A 321 4.97 -10.18 3.84
C GLY A 321 3.71 -11.00 3.55
N GLN A 322 3.85 -12.33 3.44
CA GLN A 322 2.72 -13.24 3.28
C GLN A 322 1.84 -13.28 4.53
N ALA A 323 2.46 -13.29 5.72
CA ALA A 323 1.72 -13.27 6.99
C ALA A 323 0.92 -11.96 7.14
N TRP A 324 1.52 -10.81 6.82
CA TRP A 324 0.83 -9.52 6.77
C TRP A 324 -0.37 -9.52 5.81
N SER A 325 -0.22 -10.10 4.63
CA SER A 325 -1.28 -10.17 3.62
C SER A 325 -2.45 -11.07 4.08
N ASN A 326 -2.15 -12.19 4.71
CA ASN A 326 -3.16 -13.06 5.33
C ASN A 326 -3.89 -12.35 6.47
N LEU A 327 -3.16 -11.65 7.34
CA LEU A 327 -3.74 -10.88 8.44
C LEU A 327 -4.63 -9.75 7.94
N ALA A 328 -4.22 -9.05 6.87
CA ALA A 328 -5.02 -8.01 6.22
C ALA A 328 -6.36 -8.52 5.71
N SER A 329 -6.39 -9.72 5.12
CA SER A 329 -7.63 -10.37 4.65
C SER A 329 -8.63 -10.54 5.79
N ARG A 330 -8.16 -11.06 6.93
CA ARG A 330 -8.99 -11.32 8.12
C ARG A 330 -9.52 -10.05 8.75
N TRP A 331 -8.69 -9.01 8.89
CA TRP A 331 -9.17 -7.70 9.34
C TRP A 331 -10.15 -7.06 8.34
N GLY A 332 -10.02 -7.39 7.06
CA GLY A 332 -10.97 -7.00 6.01
C GLY A 332 -12.39 -7.44 6.32
N ASP A 333 -12.58 -8.69 6.76
CA ASP A 333 -13.90 -9.23 7.07
C ASP A 333 -14.54 -8.60 8.32
N LEU A 334 -13.74 -7.98 9.19
CA LEU A 334 -14.23 -7.26 10.38
C LEU A 334 -14.49 -5.77 10.08
N THR A 335 -14.02 -5.26 8.94
CA THR A 335 -14.08 -3.83 8.65
C THR A 335 -15.49 -3.45 8.21
N ALA A 336 -16.10 -2.49 8.93
CA ALA A 336 -17.38 -1.95 8.54
C ALA A 336 -17.27 -1.24 7.17
N PRO A 337 -18.25 -1.36 6.28
CA PRO A 337 -18.15 -0.79 4.95
C PRO A 337 -17.94 0.73 4.99
N ASP A 338 -18.58 1.43 5.92
CA ASP A 338 -18.54 2.89 6.12
C ASP A 338 -17.39 3.36 7.03
N ALA A 339 -16.43 2.48 7.35
CA ALA A 339 -15.25 2.81 8.13
C ALA A 339 -14.48 3.97 7.50
N ARG A 340 -14.28 5.02 8.29
CA ARG A 340 -13.48 6.18 7.90
C ARG A 340 -12.03 5.98 8.33
N LEU A 341 -11.14 5.92 7.35
CA LEU A 341 -9.70 5.83 7.59
C LEU A 341 -9.13 7.14 8.15
N ASP A 342 -8.07 7.03 8.94
CA ASP A 342 -7.26 8.16 9.39
C ASP A 342 -6.57 8.82 8.18
N PRO A 343 -6.90 10.11 7.87
CA PRO A 343 -6.29 10.81 6.74
C PRO A 343 -4.76 10.91 6.82
N ASP A 344 -4.19 10.99 8.01
CA ASP A 344 -2.74 11.11 8.18
C ASP A 344 -2.05 9.77 7.96
N LEU A 345 -2.65 8.67 8.41
CA LEU A 345 -2.21 7.30 8.08
C LEU A 345 -2.28 7.04 6.58
N MET A 346 -3.37 7.45 5.91
CA MET A 346 -3.51 7.32 4.46
C MET A 346 -2.40 8.06 3.72
N ARG A 347 -2.05 9.28 4.16
CA ARG A 347 -0.96 10.07 3.58
C ARG A 347 0.39 9.40 3.78
N ALA A 348 0.68 8.92 4.99
CA ALA A 348 1.92 8.20 5.29
C ALA A 348 2.07 6.92 4.44
N ALA A 349 1.00 6.13 4.33
CA ALA A 349 1.00 4.93 3.48
C ALA A 349 1.25 5.27 2.00
N ALA A 350 0.69 6.39 1.53
CA ALA A 350 0.84 6.81 0.14
C ALA A 350 2.23 7.37 -0.16
N GLU A 351 2.86 8.05 0.81
CA GLU A 351 4.25 8.48 0.69
C GLU A 351 5.23 7.30 0.67
N VAL A 352 5.02 6.27 1.51
CA VAL A 352 5.81 5.02 1.44
C VAL A 352 5.71 4.39 0.05
N ARG A 353 4.51 4.29 -0.51
CA ARG A 353 4.32 3.77 -1.88
C ARG A 353 5.07 4.61 -2.92
N ALA A 354 4.99 5.93 -2.83
CA ALA A 354 5.65 6.85 -3.76
C ALA A 354 7.18 6.72 -3.67
N ALA A 355 7.76 6.81 -2.47
CA ALA A 355 9.19 6.71 -2.24
C ALA A 355 9.76 5.34 -2.66
N LEU A 356 9.10 4.24 -2.31
CA LEU A 356 9.54 2.90 -2.75
C LEU A 356 9.46 2.76 -4.28
N ARG A 357 8.41 3.29 -4.91
CA ARG A 357 8.25 3.27 -6.36
C ARG A 357 9.33 4.06 -7.08
N GLU A 358 9.68 5.23 -6.56
CA GLU A 358 10.76 6.08 -7.07
C GLU A 358 12.09 5.33 -7.14
N LEU A 359 12.37 4.37 -6.25
CA LEU A 359 13.57 3.55 -6.35
C LEU A 359 13.38 2.24 -7.12
N THR A 360 12.20 1.63 -7.12
CA THR A 360 12.01 0.25 -7.62
C THR A 360 11.42 0.15 -9.03
N HIS A 361 10.71 1.16 -9.51
CA HIS A 361 9.94 1.05 -10.77
C HIS A 361 10.57 1.82 -11.93
N ASP A 362 10.16 1.46 -13.15
CA ASP A 362 10.35 2.22 -14.37
C ASP A 362 8.98 2.37 -15.06
N THR A 363 8.47 3.59 -15.14
CA THR A 363 7.10 3.93 -15.57
C THR A 363 6.03 3.15 -14.80
N THR A 364 5.32 2.19 -15.40
CA THR A 364 4.33 1.29 -14.77
C THR A 364 4.91 -0.04 -14.30
N THR A 365 6.09 -0.43 -14.76
CA THR A 365 6.67 -1.75 -14.52
C THR A 365 7.78 -1.72 -13.49
N LEU A 366 8.12 -2.86 -12.90
CA LEU A 366 9.32 -2.96 -12.07
C LEU A 366 10.56 -2.70 -12.94
N ALA A 367 11.51 -1.91 -12.43
CA ALA A 367 12.78 -1.73 -13.12
C ALA A 367 13.62 -3.00 -13.01
N SER A 368 14.52 -3.24 -13.96
CA SER A 368 15.46 -4.35 -13.84
C SER A 368 16.37 -4.17 -12.63
N LEU A 369 16.81 -5.25 -12.00
CA LEU A 369 17.74 -5.17 -10.86
C LEU A 369 19.01 -4.39 -11.22
N ASN A 370 19.53 -4.54 -12.45
CA ASN A 370 20.68 -3.75 -12.93
C ASN A 370 20.38 -2.25 -12.95
N THR A 371 19.17 -1.85 -13.33
CA THR A 371 18.75 -0.44 -13.35
C THR A 371 18.60 0.10 -11.93
N ILE A 372 18.07 -0.70 -11.01
CA ILE A 372 17.91 -0.30 -9.60
C ILE A 372 19.29 -0.20 -8.94
N ALA A 373 20.20 -1.13 -9.23
CA ALA A 373 21.58 -1.17 -8.73
C ALA A 373 22.38 0.11 -9.01
N THR A 374 22.02 0.88 -10.04
CA THR A 374 22.70 2.13 -10.40
C THR A 374 22.02 3.38 -9.85
N ARG A 375 20.90 3.27 -9.14
CA ARG A 375 20.14 4.42 -8.63
C ARG A 375 20.81 4.99 -7.38
N PRO A 376 20.89 6.34 -7.25
CA PRO A 376 21.40 6.96 -6.04
C PRO A 376 20.47 6.64 -4.86
N GLY A 377 21.02 6.67 -3.64
CA GLY A 377 20.30 6.31 -2.42
C GLY A 377 20.02 4.82 -2.20
N LEU A 378 20.41 3.90 -3.11
CA LEU A 378 20.13 2.46 -2.96
C LEU A 378 20.67 1.87 -1.64
N GLU A 379 21.90 2.23 -1.26
CA GLU A 379 22.51 1.76 -0.01
C GLU A 379 21.70 2.20 1.22
N LEU A 380 21.35 3.50 1.27
CA LEU A 380 20.54 4.05 2.35
C LEU A 380 19.13 3.45 2.38
N ALA A 381 18.54 3.19 1.21
CA ALA A 381 17.24 2.54 1.09
C ALA A 381 17.28 1.08 1.56
N ALA A 382 18.36 0.34 1.27
CA ALA A 382 18.56 -1.03 1.76
C ALA A 382 18.67 -1.05 3.29
N THR A 383 19.46 -0.13 3.88
CA THR A 383 19.54 0.04 5.33
C THR A 383 18.18 0.41 5.93
N ALA A 384 17.44 1.34 5.33
CA ALA A 384 16.13 1.73 5.81
C ALA A 384 15.11 0.58 5.74
N ALA A 385 15.16 -0.24 4.68
CA ALA A 385 14.30 -1.42 4.55
C ALA A 385 14.59 -2.47 5.63
N LEU A 386 15.87 -2.72 5.95
CA LEU A 386 16.26 -3.62 7.03
C LEU A 386 15.77 -3.10 8.40
N HIS A 387 15.92 -1.80 8.69
CA HIS A 387 15.39 -1.20 9.93
C HIS A 387 13.86 -1.25 10.00
N ALA A 388 13.15 -1.02 8.90
CA ALA A 388 11.69 -1.15 8.88
C ALA A 388 11.24 -2.59 9.21
N HIS A 389 12.00 -3.61 8.80
CA HIS A 389 11.72 -5.00 9.17
C HIS A 389 12.13 -5.37 10.60
N GLU A 390 13.13 -4.68 11.15
CA GLU A 390 13.45 -4.76 12.57
C GLU A 390 12.32 -4.18 13.42
N SER A 391 11.76 -3.01 13.07
CA SER A 391 10.65 -2.40 13.83
C SER A 391 9.30 -3.08 13.58
N ALA A 392 9.12 -3.78 12.45
CA ALA A 392 7.86 -4.44 12.11
C ALA A 392 7.42 -5.51 13.11
N SER A 393 8.33 -6.11 13.89
CA SER A 393 7.96 -7.06 14.94
C SER A 393 7.19 -6.39 16.08
N GLU A 394 7.58 -5.18 16.49
CA GLU A 394 6.87 -4.42 17.52
C GLU A 394 5.44 -4.09 17.07
N LEU A 395 5.30 -3.62 15.82
CA LEU A 395 3.99 -3.36 15.24
C LEU A 395 3.12 -4.63 15.17
N ALA A 396 3.72 -5.79 14.86
CA ALA A 396 3.02 -7.07 14.87
C ALA A 396 2.54 -7.45 16.27
N TYR A 397 3.33 -7.22 17.31
CA TYR A 397 2.91 -7.43 18.70
C TYR A 397 1.74 -6.52 19.08
N VAL A 398 1.78 -5.24 18.73
CA VAL A 398 0.68 -4.30 19.00
C VAL A 398 -0.60 -4.77 18.31
N ILE A 399 -0.53 -5.21 17.04
CA ILE A 399 -1.71 -5.70 16.32
C ILE A 399 -2.23 -7.02 16.91
N ALA A 400 -1.34 -7.90 17.38
CA ALA A 400 -1.75 -9.13 18.06
C ALA A 400 -2.49 -8.83 19.38
N ASP A 401 -2.07 -7.83 20.14
CA ASP A 401 -2.80 -7.36 21.33
C ASP A 401 -4.19 -6.83 20.96
N LYS A 402 -4.32 -6.10 19.84
CA LYS A 402 -5.63 -5.66 19.35
C LYS A 402 -6.54 -6.80 18.88
N ALA A 403 -5.99 -7.93 18.44
CA ALA A 403 -6.78 -9.12 18.12
C ALA A 403 -7.40 -9.78 19.37
N GLU A 404 -6.89 -9.47 20.55
CA GLU A 404 -7.46 -9.90 21.84
C GLU A 404 -8.55 -8.95 22.37
N ALA A 405 -8.86 -7.87 21.65
CA ALA A 405 -9.86 -6.90 22.08
C ALA A 405 -11.23 -7.59 22.30
N PRO A 406 -11.89 -7.35 23.45
CA PRO A 406 -13.22 -7.90 23.67
C PRO A 406 -14.22 -7.27 22.70
N ASN A 407 -15.21 -8.05 22.27
CA ASN A 407 -16.31 -7.60 21.40
C ASN A 407 -15.87 -7.12 20.01
N LEU A 408 -14.94 -7.83 19.36
CA LEU A 408 -14.73 -7.64 17.93
C LEU A 408 -16.06 -7.82 17.18
N THR A 409 -16.36 -6.91 16.26
CA THR A 409 -17.58 -6.92 15.46
C THR A 409 -17.25 -6.77 13.98
N GLY A 410 -18.14 -7.22 13.12
CA GLY A 410 -18.02 -7.07 11.67
C GLY A 410 -19.36 -7.26 10.96
N PRO A 411 -19.40 -7.09 9.64
CA PRO A 411 -20.58 -7.36 8.82
C PRO A 411 -21.02 -8.81 8.93
N ALA A 412 -22.31 -9.04 9.23
CA ALA A 412 -22.87 -10.37 9.44
C ALA A 412 -22.58 -11.36 8.31
N ARG A 413 -22.65 -10.90 7.05
CA ARG A 413 -22.40 -11.74 5.88
C ARG A 413 -20.95 -12.22 5.82
N GLU A 414 -20.00 -11.30 5.93
CA GLU A 414 -18.57 -11.62 5.86
C GLU A 414 -18.14 -12.48 7.04
N LEU A 415 -18.63 -12.18 8.24
CA LEU A 415 -18.39 -13.02 9.42
C LEU A 415 -18.99 -14.42 9.29
N SER A 416 -20.15 -14.57 8.66
CA SER A 416 -20.74 -15.89 8.41
C SER A 416 -19.89 -16.71 7.45
N ILE A 417 -19.43 -16.11 6.34
CA ILE A 417 -18.57 -16.76 5.35
C ILE A 417 -17.24 -17.15 6.00
N ARG A 418 -16.62 -16.23 6.74
CA ARG A 418 -15.36 -16.47 7.43
C ARG A 418 -15.49 -17.57 8.47
N ALA A 419 -16.51 -17.52 9.32
CA ALA A 419 -16.72 -18.52 10.36
C ALA A 419 -16.84 -19.93 9.78
N HIS A 420 -17.55 -20.09 8.66
CA HIS A 420 -17.64 -21.36 7.96
C HIS A 420 -16.26 -21.78 7.41
N ASN A 421 -15.53 -20.90 6.73
CA ASN A 421 -14.20 -21.20 6.21
C ASN A 421 -13.18 -21.59 7.30
N GLU A 422 -13.19 -20.91 8.45
CA GLU A 422 -12.30 -21.22 9.57
C GLU A 422 -12.67 -22.54 10.24
N ALA A 423 -13.97 -22.81 10.40
CA ALA A 423 -14.45 -24.09 10.92
C ALA A 423 -14.01 -25.23 9.99
N GLU A 424 -14.28 -25.14 8.68
CA GLU A 424 -13.86 -26.13 7.69
C GLU A 424 -12.35 -26.36 7.67
N ALA A 425 -11.55 -25.30 7.85
CA ALA A 425 -10.09 -25.41 7.90
C ALA A 425 -9.57 -26.14 9.16
N ASP A 426 -10.31 -26.09 10.27
CA ASP A 426 -9.95 -26.73 11.54
C ASP A 426 -10.56 -28.13 11.76
N LEU A 427 -11.53 -28.54 10.92
CA LEU A 427 -12.22 -29.82 11.09
C LEU A 427 -11.32 -31.02 10.74
N THR A 428 -10.97 -31.80 11.78
CA THR A 428 -10.49 -33.19 11.67
C THR A 428 -11.66 -34.21 11.70
N SER A 429 -12.92 -33.77 11.76
CA SER A 429 -14.15 -34.58 11.61
C SER A 429 -15.35 -33.68 11.35
N PRO A 430 -16.32 -34.06 10.49
CA PRO A 430 -17.47 -33.20 10.16
C PRO A 430 -18.39 -33.04 11.38
N GLY A 431 -18.47 -31.82 11.91
CA GLY A 431 -19.40 -31.44 12.96
C GLY A 431 -20.79 -31.13 12.40
N GLU A 432 -21.80 -31.05 13.28
CA GLU A 432 -23.16 -30.59 12.95
C GLU A 432 -23.15 -29.24 12.21
N ASP A 433 -24.17 -28.97 11.38
CA ASP A 433 -24.37 -27.68 10.69
C ASP A 433 -24.54 -26.54 11.73
N VAL A 434 -23.42 -25.97 12.20
CA VAL A 434 -23.42 -24.85 13.13
C VAL A 434 -23.70 -23.56 12.36
N VAL A 435 -24.84 -22.94 12.65
CA VAL A 435 -25.17 -21.59 12.17
C VAL A 435 -24.49 -20.57 13.08
N TRP A 436 -23.35 -20.02 12.62
CA TRP A 436 -22.55 -19.07 13.39
C TRP A 436 -23.13 -17.65 13.45
N VAL A 437 -23.90 -17.25 12.43
CA VAL A 437 -24.53 -15.92 12.33
C VAL A 437 -25.98 -16.09 11.87
N SER A 438 -26.90 -15.34 12.45
CA SER A 438 -28.32 -15.46 12.11
C SER A 438 -28.59 -15.05 10.65
N PRO A 439 -29.38 -15.83 9.88
CA PRO A 439 -29.82 -15.42 8.56
C PRO A 439 -30.53 -14.06 8.53
N ASP A 440 -31.22 -13.68 9.62
CA ASP A 440 -31.89 -12.38 9.72
C ASP A 440 -30.89 -11.23 9.89
N ASP A 441 -29.75 -11.47 10.56
CA ASP A 441 -28.67 -10.48 10.67
C ASP A 441 -28.01 -10.26 9.30
N ILE A 442 -27.77 -11.34 8.55
CA ILE A 442 -27.22 -11.31 7.20
C ILE A 442 -28.15 -10.53 6.26
N ARG A 443 -29.45 -10.86 6.26
CA ARG A 443 -30.46 -10.15 5.42
C ARG A 443 -30.57 -8.68 5.79
N ALA A 444 -30.51 -8.34 7.07
CA ALA A 444 -30.57 -6.97 7.56
C ALA A 444 -29.24 -6.21 7.42
N ARG A 445 -28.17 -6.84 6.94
CA ARG A 445 -26.81 -6.26 6.81
C ARG A 445 -26.30 -5.65 8.11
N ARG A 446 -26.57 -6.32 9.23
CA ARG A 446 -26.19 -5.81 10.55
C ARG A 446 -24.71 -6.04 10.82
N ILE A 447 -24.13 -5.16 11.63
CA ILE A 447 -22.86 -5.41 12.31
C ILE A 447 -23.16 -6.30 13.51
N VAL A 448 -22.47 -7.43 13.62
CA VAL A 448 -22.65 -8.44 14.68
C VAL A 448 -21.33 -8.76 15.35
N PRO A 449 -21.34 -9.29 16.59
CA PRO A 449 -20.15 -9.83 17.23
C PRO A 449 -19.49 -10.92 16.38
N ALA A 450 -18.16 -10.91 16.32
CA ALA A 450 -17.37 -11.90 15.62
C ALA A 450 -17.60 -13.30 16.24
N PRO A 451 -17.98 -14.32 15.45
CA PRO A 451 -18.09 -15.69 15.93
C PRO A 451 -16.75 -16.24 16.42
N GLN A 452 -16.79 -17.19 17.35
CA GLN A 452 -15.60 -17.76 17.97
C GLN A 452 -14.55 -18.30 16.96
N PRO A 453 -14.94 -19.04 15.89
CA PRO A 453 -13.96 -19.48 14.88
C PRO A 453 -13.23 -18.33 14.17
N VAL A 454 -13.91 -17.19 13.97
CA VAL A 454 -13.30 -16.00 13.37
C VAL A 454 -12.29 -15.37 14.32
N ILE A 455 -12.64 -15.27 15.61
CA ILE A 455 -11.74 -14.74 16.65
C ILE A 455 -10.49 -15.62 16.75
N ASP A 456 -10.65 -16.94 16.84
CA ASP A 456 -9.53 -17.86 16.99
C ASP A 456 -8.66 -17.91 15.74
N GLY A 457 -9.26 -17.84 14.55
CA GLY A 457 -8.53 -17.66 13.30
C GLY A 457 -7.72 -16.36 13.26
N LEU A 458 -8.32 -15.24 13.67
CA LEU A 458 -7.64 -13.93 13.72
C LEU A 458 -6.46 -13.94 14.70
N ARG A 459 -6.62 -14.54 15.89
CA ARG A 459 -5.55 -14.74 16.88
C ARG A 459 -4.40 -15.55 16.32
N ARG A 460 -4.69 -16.70 15.71
CA ARG A 460 -3.67 -17.56 15.08
C ARG A 460 -2.90 -16.83 13.99
N ALA A 461 -3.61 -16.09 13.12
CA ALA A 461 -2.97 -15.30 12.07
C ALA A 461 -2.10 -14.17 12.64
N SER A 462 -2.54 -13.54 13.73
CA SER A 462 -1.77 -12.49 14.41
C SER A 462 -0.49 -13.06 15.04
N LEU A 463 -0.58 -14.20 15.73
CA LEU A 463 0.59 -14.90 16.31
C LEU A 463 1.56 -15.39 15.22
N SER A 464 1.04 -15.91 14.11
CA SER A 464 1.86 -16.28 12.94
C SER A 464 2.58 -15.08 12.35
N THR A 465 1.92 -13.91 12.29
CA THR A 465 2.52 -12.67 11.82
C THR A 465 3.63 -12.19 12.76
N VAL A 466 3.40 -12.23 14.07
CA VAL A 466 4.42 -11.95 15.09
C VAL A 466 5.64 -12.86 14.90
N HIS A 467 5.41 -14.18 14.78
CA HIS A 467 6.51 -15.13 14.61
C HIS A 467 7.34 -14.87 13.33
N ALA A 468 6.67 -14.64 12.20
CA ALA A 468 7.32 -14.35 10.93
C ALA A 468 8.10 -13.01 10.99
N CYS A 469 7.52 -11.96 11.59
CA CYS A 469 8.19 -10.66 11.73
C CYS A 469 9.40 -10.74 12.68
N THR A 470 9.29 -11.43 13.82
CA THR A 470 10.42 -11.63 14.75
C THR A 470 11.54 -12.42 14.09
N THR A 471 11.20 -13.41 13.27
CA THR A 471 12.19 -14.17 12.48
C THR A 471 12.89 -13.25 11.48
N ALA A 472 12.14 -12.47 10.70
CA ALA A 472 12.71 -11.49 9.76
C ALA A 472 13.59 -10.45 10.47
N ALA A 473 13.13 -9.88 11.57
CA ALA A 473 13.88 -8.92 12.40
C ALA A 473 15.20 -9.52 12.89
N SER A 474 15.19 -10.77 13.39
CA SER A 474 16.40 -11.44 13.86
C SER A 474 17.45 -11.63 12.75
N VAL A 475 17.02 -11.94 11.52
CA VAL A 475 17.91 -12.07 10.35
C VAL A 475 18.44 -10.70 9.93
N CYS A 476 17.61 -9.65 9.97
CA CYS A 476 18.02 -8.27 9.68
C CYS A 476 19.08 -7.78 10.67
N VAL A 477 18.88 -7.96 11.97
CA VAL A 477 19.84 -7.58 13.03
C VAL A 477 21.16 -8.34 12.88
N ALA A 478 21.10 -9.63 12.56
CA ALA A 478 22.31 -10.42 12.31
C ALA A 478 23.12 -9.91 11.12
N HIS A 479 22.46 -9.30 10.12
CA HIS A 479 23.11 -8.70 8.96
C HIS A 479 23.98 -7.49 9.34
N TYR A 480 23.48 -6.61 10.23
CA TYR A 480 24.25 -5.46 10.74
C TYR A 480 25.48 -5.87 11.56
N LYS A 481 25.40 -6.98 12.30
CA LYS A 481 26.45 -7.42 13.23
C LYS A 481 27.57 -8.22 12.55
N ALA A 482 27.45 -8.56 11.27
CA ALA A 482 28.49 -9.27 10.55
C ALA A 482 29.63 -8.30 10.17
N PRO A 483 30.84 -8.40 10.76
CA PRO A 483 31.90 -7.41 10.54
C PRO A 483 32.24 -7.25 9.05
N HIS A 484 32.45 -6.01 8.62
CA HIS A 484 33.12 -5.69 7.36
C HIS A 484 34.60 -6.11 7.43
N THR A 485 34.88 -7.41 7.46
CA THR A 485 36.19 -7.91 7.02
C THR A 485 36.28 -7.65 5.52
N GLY A 486 36.89 -6.53 5.17
CA GLY A 486 37.32 -6.23 3.81
C GLY A 486 38.20 -7.37 3.35
N VAL A 487 37.77 -8.07 2.31
CA VAL A 487 38.62 -9.01 1.58
C VAL A 487 39.58 -8.15 0.77
N LEU A 488 40.65 -7.68 1.41
CA LEU A 488 41.89 -7.41 0.71
C LEU A 488 42.41 -8.76 0.25
N GLN A 489 42.07 -9.10 -0.98
CA GLN A 489 42.64 -10.22 -1.71
C GLN A 489 44.12 -9.87 -2.02
N HIS A 490 44.99 -9.95 -1.01
CA HIS A 490 46.42 -9.99 -1.25
C HIS A 490 46.75 -11.33 -1.88
N ALA A 491 47.05 -11.29 -3.18
CA ALA A 491 47.80 -12.32 -3.86
C ALA A 491 49.11 -12.57 -3.09
N SER A 492 49.18 -13.68 -2.36
CA SER A 492 50.44 -14.24 -1.87
C SER A 492 50.37 -15.76 -1.97
N GLY A 493 50.51 -16.25 -3.20
CA GLY A 493 50.94 -17.61 -3.48
C GLY A 493 52.48 -17.63 -3.53
N ALA A 494 53.13 -17.56 -2.37
CA ALA A 494 54.56 -17.89 -2.26
C ALA A 494 54.70 -19.07 -1.29
N ARG A 495 55.10 -20.21 -1.87
CA ARG A 495 55.29 -21.51 -1.21
C ARG A 495 56.15 -21.41 0.06
N VAL A 496 55.62 -21.95 1.15
CA VAL A 496 56.37 -22.31 2.36
C VAL A 496 57.30 -23.49 2.03
N ARG A 497 58.61 -23.30 2.22
CA ARG A 497 59.62 -24.36 2.25
C ARG A 497 60.15 -24.45 3.69
N ALA A 498 60.21 -25.67 4.21
CA ALA A 498 60.57 -26.02 5.58
C ALA A 498 61.99 -25.58 5.98
N PRO A 499 62.29 -25.42 7.28
CA PRO A 499 63.60 -24.98 7.76
C PRO A 499 64.58 -26.15 7.91
N GLU A 500 65.75 -26.04 7.26
CA GLU A 500 66.93 -26.86 7.52
C GLU A 500 67.91 -26.12 8.45
N GLU A 501 68.53 -26.90 9.35
CA GLU A 501 69.50 -26.52 10.38
C GLU A 501 70.80 -25.89 9.85
N PRO A 502 71.54 -25.14 10.70
CA PRO A 502 72.76 -24.44 10.30
C PRO A 502 74.00 -25.34 10.32
N PRO A 503 74.97 -25.16 9.41
CA PRO A 503 76.26 -25.82 9.49
C PRO A 503 77.26 -25.02 10.34
N SER A 504 78.06 -25.78 11.08
CA SER A 504 79.27 -25.38 11.78
C SER A 504 80.48 -25.25 10.83
N GLY A 505 81.42 -24.37 11.17
CA GLY A 505 82.84 -24.54 10.80
C GLY A 505 83.47 -23.51 9.84
N GLU A 506 84.20 -22.56 10.45
CA GLU A 506 85.41 -21.85 10.00
C GLU A 506 86.01 -22.08 8.59
N ARG A 507 86.31 -20.97 7.88
CA ARG A 507 87.68 -20.42 7.66
C ARG A 507 87.68 -19.17 6.75
N VAL A 508 88.36 -18.13 7.21
CA VAL A 508 88.86 -16.92 6.50
C VAL A 508 90.06 -17.38 5.60
N PRO A 509 90.50 -16.74 4.47
CA PRO A 509 90.64 -15.29 4.33
C PRO A 509 90.54 -14.61 2.93
N ALA A 510 90.40 -13.28 3.02
CA ALA A 510 91.06 -12.20 2.27
C ALA A 510 90.77 -11.91 0.78
N GLU A 511 90.52 -10.60 0.58
CA GLU A 511 91.11 -9.71 -0.44
C GLU A 511 90.40 -9.47 -1.79
N ARG A 512 90.02 -8.17 -1.96
CA ARG A 512 90.20 -7.26 -3.13
C ARG A 512 88.88 -6.58 -3.56
N ARG A 513 88.66 -5.31 -3.21
CA ARG A 513 89.10 -4.04 -3.85
C ARG A 513 88.54 -3.79 -5.26
N ARG A 514 87.93 -2.59 -5.39
CA ARG A 514 87.50 -1.81 -6.58
C ARG A 514 86.13 -2.25 -7.12
N GLY A 515 85.13 -1.38 -7.32
CA GLY A 515 85.13 0.07 -7.52
C GLY A 515 84.76 0.39 -8.96
N ARG A 516 83.46 0.56 -9.22
CA ARG A 516 82.84 1.64 -10.01
C ARG A 516 81.33 1.45 -10.01
#